data_AF-A0A7J9H6L6-F1
#
_entry.id   AF-A0A7J9H6L6-F1
#
_cell.length_a   1.000
_cell.length_b   1.000
_cell.length_c   1.000
_cell.angle_alpha   90.00
_cell.angle_beta   90.00
_cell.angle_gamma   90.00
#
_symmetry.space_group_name_H-M   'P 1'
#
loop_
_entity.id
_entity.type
_entity.pdbx_description
1 polymer ?
#
loop_
_entity_poly.entity_id
_entity_poly.type
_entity_poly.pdbx_seq_one_letter_code
_entity_poly.pdbx_strand_id
1 'polypeptide(L)'
;MLSEHADLRALSLKDILTASDGTRKILFALDDGLVIETVVIPCDRGRTTVCVSSQVGCAMNCQFCYTGRMGLRRHLTAAEIVEQAVYARRLLSGDVGSITNVVFMGMGEPFHNIENVIKAADILVDEQGLHFSPRKVTVSTSGLVPQLKRFLHESKCALAVSLNATTDEVRNWIMPINRKYKLSFLLETLREELKFKNNYKVLFEYVMLAGINDSIEDAKRLIDLVKGIPCKINLISFNPHCGSQFRPSSDEKMIEFRNILAEGGCIVFMRFSRGDDQMAACGQLGKPGSSQAPLLRVPEQFRVALNLGV
;
A
#
# COMPACT_ATOMS: atom_id res chain seq x y z
N MET A 1 13.67 38.32 -4.45
CA MET A 1 14.14 37.36 -3.42
C MET A 1 13.43 36.02 -3.62
N LEU A 2 13.99 34.88 -3.19
CA LEU A 2 13.31 33.57 -3.32
C LEU A 2 11.91 33.56 -2.70
N SER A 3 11.72 34.25 -1.57
CA SER A 3 10.43 34.40 -0.88
C SER A 3 9.35 35.16 -1.66
N GLU A 4 9.71 35.86 -2.74
CA GLU A 4 8.75 36.55 -3.62
C GLU A 4 8.27 35.65 -4.78
N HIS A 5 8.95 34.52 -5.01
CA HIS A 5 8.74 33.66 -6.18
C HIS A 5 8.54 32.17 -5.83
N ALA A 6 8.72 31.78 -4.56
CA ALA A 6 8.59 30.41 -4.10
C ALA A 6 8.06 30.35 -2.66
N ASP A 7 7.27 29.31 -2.37
CA ASP A 7 6.80 28.97 -1.03
C ASP A 7 7.16 27.50 -0.71
N LEU A 8 7.32 27.20 0.59
CA LEU A 8 7.67 25.90 1.15
C LEU A 8 6.55 25.41 2.09
N ARG A 9 5.31 25.44 1.60
CA ARG A 9 4.10 25.14 2.40
C ARG A 9 3.02 24.45 1.56
N ALA A 10 3.30 23.27 1.04
CA ALA A 10 2.24 22.45 0.43
C ALA A 10 1.31 21.83 1.49
N LEU A 11 1.80 21.59 2.71
CA LEU A 11 1.07 20.95 3.80
C LEU A 11 1.05 21.78 5.08
N SER A 12 -0.11 21.83 5.74
CA SER A 12 -0.25 22.37 7.10
C SER A 12 -0.45 21.25 8.11
N LEU A 13 0.39 21.17 9.16
CA LEU A 13 0.23 20.19 10.23
C LEU A 13 -1.08 20.44 10.98
N LYS A 14 -1.95 19.44 11.02
CA LYS A 14 -3.23 19.49 11.73
C LYS A 14 -3.18 18.80 13.07
N ASP A 15 -2.65 17.58 13.13
CA ASP A 15 -2.58 16.77 14.35
C ASP A 15 -1.54 15.66 14.25
N ILE A 16 -1.11 15.11 15.39
CA ILE A 16 -0.26 13.91 15.49
C ILE A 16 -0.82 12.96 16.53
N LEU A 17 -1.26 11.78 16.09
CA LEU A 17 -1.76 10.72 16.95
C LEU A 17 -0.67 9.66 17.18
N THR A 18 -0.59 9.17 18.41
CA THR A 18 0.41 8.18 18.82
C THR A 18 -0.25 6.88 19.24
N ALA A 19 0.12 5.79 18.58
CA ALA A 19 -0.28 4.44 18.91
C ALA A 19 0.53 3.88 20.09
N SER A 20 -0.04 2.88 20.76
CA SER A 20 0.61 2.13 21.85
C SER A 20 1.90 1.43 21.43
N ASP A 21 2.01 1.04 20.16
CA ASP A 21 3.22 0.39 19.59
C ASP A 21 4.29 1.39 19.11
N GLY A 22 4.09 2.69 19.35
CA GLY A 22 4.99 3.76 18.94
C GLY A 22 4.74 4.31 17.53
N THR A 23 3.82 3.72 16.76
CA THR A 23 3.43 4.28 15.44
C THR A 23 2.86 5.69 15.60
N ARG A 24 3.29 6.62 14.73
CA ARG A 24 2.81 8.01 14.72
C ARG A 24 1.99 8.24 13.46
N LYS A 25 0.75 8.70 13.59
CA LYS A 25 -0.07 9.14 12.47
C LYS A 25 -0.15 10.65 12.45
N ILE A 26 0.31 11.25 11.36
CA ILE A 26 0.30 12.70 11.15
C ILE A 26 -0.87 13.03 10.22
N LEU A 27 -1.68 14.01 10.62
CA LEU A 27 -2.75 14.57 9.80
C LEU A 27 -2.26 15.89 9.20
N PHE A 28 -2.33 16.01 7.88
CA PHE A 28 -2.03 17.25 7.17
C PHE A 28 -3.31 17.81 6.55
N ALA A 29 -3.53 19.11 6.75
CA ALA A 29 -4.50 19.88 5.99
C ALA A 29 -3.84 20.42 4.71
N LEU A 30 -4.57 20.31 3.61
CA LEU A 30 -4.21 20.84 2.30
C LEU A 30 -4.88 22.20 2.09
N ASP A 31 -4.41 23.00 1.12
CA ASP A 31 -4.93 24.35 0.85
C ASP A 31 -6.43 24.37 0.50
N ASP A 32 -6.93 23.28 -0.07
CA ASP A 32 -8.35 23.10 -0.40
C ASP A 32 -9.18 22.58 0.79
N GLY A 33 -8.62 22.56 2.00
CA GLY A 33 -9.27 22.13 3.24
C GLY A 33 -9.42 20.62 3.39
N LEU A 34 -8.99 19.84 2.39
CA LEU A 34 -8.94 18.39 2.48
C LEU A 34 -7.84 17.93 3.45
N VAL A 35 -7.94 16.69 3.92
CA VAL A 35 -6.99 16.10 4.87
C VAL A 35 -6.42 14.81 4.31
N ILE A 36 -5.11 14.66 4.45
CA ILE A 36 -4.39 13.40 4.21
C ILE A 36 -3.70 12.93 5.48
N GLU A 37 -3.37 11.65 5.49
CA GLU A 37 -2.68 11.02 6.61
C GLU A 37 -1.33 10.46 6.14
N THR A 38 -0.33 10.61 7.00
CA THR A 38 1.02 10.04 6.85
C THR A 38 1.32 9.23 8.10
N VAL A 39 1.93 8.05 7.95
CA VAL A 39 2.21 7.18 9.10
C VAL A 39 3.70 6.94 9.23
N VAL A 40 4.27 7.18 10.40
CA VAL A 40 5.65 6.83 10.73
C VAL A 40 5.65 5.60 11.63
N ILE A 41 6.32 4.56 11.16
CA ILE A 41 6.34 3.23 11.76
C ILE A 41 7.76 2.94 12.24
N PRO A 42 8.06 3.13 13.54
CA PRO A 42 9.29 2.64 14.13
C PRO A 42 9.29 1.12 14.03
N CYS A 43 10.38 0.51 13.57
CA CYS A 43 10.58 -0.93 13.63
C CYS A 43 11.81 -1.25 14.47
N ASP A 44 11.81 -2.46 15.02
CA ASP A 44 12.94 -3.00 15.76
C ASP A 44 14.21 -3.00 14.90
N ARG A 45 15.38 -2.87 15.55
CA ARG A 45 16.71 -2.80 14.90
C ARG A 45 16.98 -1.50 14.13
N GLY A 46 16.39 -0.38 14.57
CA GLY A 46 16.77 0.96 14.09
C GLY A 46 16.27 1.31 12.68
N ARG A 47 15.23 0.62 12.18
CA ARG A 47 14.60 0.93 10.90
C ARG A 47 13.29 1.67 11.13
N THR A 48 13.20 2.92 10.73
CA THR A 48 11.94 3.67 10.75
C THR A 48 11.45 3.96 9.34
N THR A 49 10.18 3.67 9.09
CA THR A 49 9.53 3.82 7.77
C THR A 49 8.49 4.92 7.81
N VAL A 50 8.47 5.81 6.83
CA VAL A 50 7.35 6.72 6.59
C VAL A 50 6.47 6.20 5.45
N CYS A 51 5.17 6.12 5.71
CA CYS A 51 4.13 5.74 4.78
C CYS A 51 3.43 7.00 4.29
N VAL A 52 3.60 7.31 3.01
CA VAL A 52 3.07 8.53 2.39
C VAL A 52 1.83 8.25 1.54
N SER A 53 0.93 9.23 1.53
CA SER A 53 -0.25 9.29 0.68
C SER A 53 0.11 9.88 -0.69
N SER A 54 -0.60 9.44 -1.73
CA SER A 54 -0.44 9.91 -3.12
C SER A 54 -1.69 10.59 -3.68
N GLN A 55 -2.84 10.42 -3.01
CA GLN A 55 -4.12 10.99 -3.41
C GLN A 55 -4.97 11.32 -2.16
N VAL A 56 -5.95 12.19 -2.33
CA VAL A 56 -7.04 12.32 -1.34
C VAL A 56 -8.14 11.33 -1.70
N GLY A 57 -8.24 10.25 -0.91
CA GLY A 57 -9.11 9.11 -1.23
C GLY A 57 -8.52 8.21 -2.32
N CYS A 58 -9.31 7.29 -2.87
CA CYS A 58 -8.83 6.36 -3.90
C CYS A 58 -9.98 5.88 -4.82
N ALA A 59 -9.71 5.81 -6.13
CA ALA A 59 -10.68 5.36 -7.13
C ALA A 59 -10.73 3.83 -7.31
N MET A 60 -9.81 3.08 -6.72
CA MET A 60 -9.69 1.63 -6.97
C MET A 60 -10.81 0.81 -6.33
N ASN A 61 -11.50 1.36 -5.33
CA ASN A 61 -12.59 0.72 -4.60
C ASN A 61 -12.26 -0.71 -4.13
N CYS A 62 -11.05 -0.94 -3.61
CA CYS A 62 -10.71 -2.21 -2.96
C CYS A 62 -11.63 -2.41 -1.75
N GLN A 63 -12.34 -3.54 -1.69
CA GLN A 63 -13.46 -3.72 -0.76
C GLN A 63 -13.02 -3.85 0.71
N PHE A 64 -11.75 -4.18 0.95
CA PHE A 64 -11.12 -4.26 2.27
C PHE A 64 -10.42 -2.96 2.67
N CYS A 65 -10.53 -1.87 1.89
CA CYS A 65 -9.77 -0.65 2.09
C CYS A 65 -10.67 0.52 2.49
N TYR A 66 -10.40 1.12 3.65
CA TYR A 66 -11.12 2.28 4.15
C TYR A 66 -10.99 3.50 3.25
N THR A 67 -9.78 3.77 2.73
CA THR A 67 -9.55 4.85 1.76
C THR A 67 -10.34 4.63 0.46
N GLY A 68 -10.49 3.37 0.01
CA GLY A 68 -11.29 3.04 -1.17
C GLY A 68 -12.76 3.47 -1.04
N ARG A 69 -13.32 3.41 0.18
CA ARG A 69 -14.69 3.83 0.47
C ARG A 69 -14.91 5.33 0.37
N MET A 70 -13.85 6.14 0.46
CA MET A 70 -13.96 7.59 0.30
C MET A 70 -14.27 7.97 -1.16
N GLY A 71 -13.96 7.10 -2.12
CA GLY A 71 -13.80 7.48 -3.52
C GLY A 71 -12.59 8.40 -3.72
N LEU A 72 -12.31 8.78 -4.97
CA LEU A 72 -11.26 9.75 -5.26
C LEU A 72 -11.80 11.18 -5.18
N ARG A 73 -11.05 12.08 -4.54
CA ARG A 73 -11.29 13.52 -4.61
C ARG A 73 -10.34 14.19 -5.58
N ARG A 74 -9.03 14.05 -5.37
CA ARG A 74 -7.99 14.54 -6.29
C ARG A 74 -6.66 13.83 -6.09
N HIS A 75 -5.76 14.06 -7.03
CA HIS A 75 -4.36 13.70 -6.93
C HIS A 75 -3.60 14.71 -6.06
N LEU A 76 -2.57 14.23 -5.37
CA LEU A 76 -1.59 15.09 -4.73
C LEU A 76 -0.52 15.52 -5.74
N THR A 77 -0.04 16.74 -5.61
CA THR A 77 1.14 17.23 -6.32
C THR A 77 2.40 16.54 -5.79
N ALA A 78 3.49 16.58 -6.56
CA ALA A 78 4.77 16.05 -6.08
C ALA A 78 5.23 16.75 -4.77
N ALA A 79 4.96 18.05 -4.60
CA ALA A 79 5.30 18.79 -3.39
C ALA A 79 4.54 18.26 -2.16
N GLU A 80 3.22 18.09 -2.27
CA GLU A 80 2.38 17.50 -1.21
C GLU A 80 2.81 16.06 -0.85
N ILE A 81 3.37 15.30 -1.79
CA ILE A 81 3.90 13.95 -1.50
C ILE A 81 5.24 14.04 -0.76
N VAL A 82 6.18 14.81 -1.28
CA VAL A 82 7.54 14.93 -0.72
C VAL A 82 7.49 15.54 0.69
N GLU A 83 6.67 16.56 0.90
CA GLU A 83 6.57 17.24 2.19
C GLU A 83 6.15 16.32 3.33
N GLN A 84 5.35 15.28 3.08
CA GLN A 84 5.01 14.28 4.10
C GLN A 84 6.27 13.63 4.70
N ALA A 85 7.24 13.26 3.87
CA ALA A 85 8.50 12.68 4.31
C ALA A 85 9.43 13.70 4.98
N VAL A 86 9.44 14.94 4.48
CA VAL A 86 10.21 16.06 5.07
C VAL A 86 9.70 16.36 6.48
N TYR A 87 8.40 16.56 6.66
CA TYR A 87 7.79 16.80 7.95
C TYR A 87 7.98 15.63 8.91
N ALA A 88 7.80 14.39 8.44
CA ALA A 88 8.05 13.20 9.25
C ALA A 88 9.49 13.20 9.81
N ARG A 89 10.50 13.45 8.96
CA ARG A 89 11.89 13.53 9.42
C ARG A 89 12.12 14.69 10.37
N ARG A 90 11.60 15.87 10.04
CA ARG A 90 11.80 17.09 10.84
C ARG A 90 11.19 16.98 12.23
N LEU A 91 9.98 16.44 12.32
CA LEU A 91 9.20 16.41 13.56
C LEU A 91 9.54 15.22 14.44
N LEU A 92 9.85 14.05 13.85
CA LEU A 92 9.86 12.80 14.61
C LEU A 92 11.23 12.14 14.73
N SER A 93 12.25 12.53 13.97
CA SER A 93 13.55 11.82 14.01
C SER A 93 14.23 11.85 15.39
N GLY A 94 13.93 12.86 16.22
CA GLY A 94 14.39 12.92 17.61
C GLY A 94 13.77 11.82 18.51
N ASP A 95 12.54 11.41 18.21
CA ASP A 95 11.77 10.47 19.03
C ASP A 95 11.83 9.04 18.49
N VAL A 96 11.77 8.87 17.16
CA VAL A 96 11.67 7.56 16.49
C VAL A 96 12.97 7.12 15.81
N GLY A 97 14.03 7.90 15.96
CA GLY A 97 15.30 7.69 15.28
C GLY A 97 15.25 7.98 13.77
N SER A 98 16.29 7.55 13.06
CA SER A 98 16.44 7.86 11.63
C SER A 98 15.36 7.22 10.77
N ILE A 99 14.59 8.05 10.06
CA ILE A 99 13.64 7.61 9.03
C ILE A 99 14.41 7.27 7.77
N THR A 100 14.56 5.97 7.51
CA THR A 100 15.43 5.43 6.46
C THR A 100 14.66 4.80 5.30
N ASN A 101 13.34 4.62 5.43
CA ASN A 101 12.49 4.00 4.43
C ASN A 101 11.26 4.86 4.13
N VAL A 102 10.83 4.87 2.86
CA VAL A 102 9.58 5.49 2.40
C VAL A 102 8.74 4.43 1.69
N VAL A 103 7.45 4.37 1.98
CA VAL A 103 6.50 3.51 1.26
C VAL A 103 5.29 4.31 0.80
N PHE A 104 4.89 4.13 -0.46
CA PHE A 104 3.68 4.74 -1.02
C PHE A 104 2.50 3.77 -0.81
N MET A 105 2.13 3.60 0.46
CA MET A 105 1.06 2.69 0.92
C MET A 105 0.06 3.42 1.82
N GLY A 106 0.05 4.76 1.76
CA GLY A 106 -0.90 5.60 2.45
C GLY A 106 -2.23 5.67 1.68
N MET A 107 -2.80 6.86 1.59
CA MET A 107 -4.04 7.08 0.84
C MET A 107 -3.75 7.17 -0.67
N GLY A 108 -4.53 6.43 -1.47
CA GLY A 108 -4.52 6.53 -2.94
C GLY A 108 -3.86 5.36 -3.67
N GLU A 109 -4.04 5.34 -4.99
CA GLU A 109 -3.34 4.46 -5.93
C GLU A 109 -2.21 5.26 -6.61
N PRO A 110 -0.92 5.01 -6.26
CA PRO A 110 0.19 5.77 -6.79
C PRO A 110 0.26 5.79 -8.32
N PHE A 111 -0.07 4.68 -8.99
CA PHE A 111 0.01 4.62 -10.45
C PHE A 111 -1.14 5.34 -11.15
N HIS A 112 -2.22 5.68 -10.43
CA HIS A 112 -3.24 6.57 -10.94
C HIS A 112 -2.80 8.05 -10.86
N ASN A 113 -1.73 8.35 -10.10
CA ASN A 113 -1.08 9.66 -10.01
C ASN A 113 0.41 9.58 -10.44
N ILE A 114 0.69 8.85 -11.52
CA ILE A 114 2.05 8.42 -11.85
C ILE A 114 3.05 9.58 -12.05
N GLU A 115 2.62 10.68 -12.67
CA GLU A 115 3.50 11.83 -12.96
C GLU A 115 4.07 12.44 -11.67
N ASN A 116 3.19 12.75 -10.72
CA ASN A 116 3.60 13.33 -9.44
C ASN A 116 4.36 12.31 -8.59
N VAL A 117 4.02 11.03 -8.69
CA VAL A 117 4.68 9.96 -7.94
C VAL A 117 6.11 9.73 -8.42
N ILE A 118 6.35 9.66 -9.73
CA ILE A 118 7.71 9.53 -10.28
C ILE A 118 8.54 10.75 -9.88
N LYS A 119 8.02 11.96 -10.09
CA LYS A 119 8.71 13.20 -9.69
C LYS A 119 9.02 13.24 -8.19
N ALA A 120 8.08 12.84 -7.33
CA ALA A 120 8.31 12.77 -5.89
C ALA A 120 9.34 11.70 -5.54
N ALA A 121 9.26 10.51 -6.15
CA ALA A 121 10.21 9.43 -5.92
C ALA A 121 11.64 9.84 -6.29
N ASP A 122 11.82 10.56 -7.40
CA ASP A 122 13.11 11.09 -7.83
C ASP A 122 13.67 12.10 -6.82
N ILE A 123 12.85 13.04 -6.34
CA ILE A 123 13.25 14.02 -5.31
C ILE A 123 13.63 13.33 -3.99
N LEU A 124 12.92 12.28 -3.59
CA LEU A 124 13.20 11.54 -2.37
C LEU A 124 14.56 10.83 -2.41
N VAL A 125 14.97 10.33 -3.58
CA VAL A 125 16.23 9.59 -3.74
C VAL A 125 17.40 10.46 -4.17
N ASP A 126 17.15 11.70 -4.61
CA ASP A 126 18.17 12.65 -5.03
C ASP A 126 19.19 12.92 -3.90
N GLU A 127 20.47 13.00 -4.26
CA GLU A 127 21.58 13.24 -3.33
C GLU A 127 21.53 14.63 -2.70
N GLN A 128 20.95 15.61 -3.41
CA GLN A 128 20.68 16.97 -2.92
C GLN A 128 19.31 17.08 -2.22
N GLY A 129 18.50 16.02 -2.28
CA GLY A 129 17.20 15.93 -1.63
C GLY A 129 17.26 15.24 -0.27
N LEU A 130 16.34 14.29 -0.04
CA LEU A 130 16.32 13.49 1.20
C LEU A 130 17.30 12.30 1.15
N HIS A 131 17.94 12.06 0.00
CA HIS A 131 18.97 11.04 -0.19
C HIS A 131 18.58 9.65 0.36
N PHE A 132 17.33 9.25 0.14
CA PHE A 132 16.93 7.88 0.42
C PHE A 132 17.57 6.94 -0.60
N SER A 133 18.01 5.76 -0.15
CA SER A 133 18.38 4.70 -1.09
C SER A 133 17.15 4.34 -1.96
N PRO A 134 17.27 4.24 -3.30
CA PRO A 134 16.16 3.82 -4.15
C PRO A 134 15.54 2.48 -3.75
N ARG A 135 16.34 1.57 -3.16
CA ARG A 135 15.88 0.27 -2.64
C ARG A 135 15.05 0.38 -1.35
N LYS A 136 15.05 1.54 -0.70
CA LYS A 136 14.30 1.85 0.52
C LYS A 136 13.10 2.76 0.27
N VAL A 137 12.88 3.18 -0.98
CA VAL A 137 11.67 3.86 -1.44
C VAL A 137 10.85 2.85 -2.23
N THR A 138 9.70 2.43 -1.69
CA THR A 138 8.84 1.41 -2.32
C THR A 138 7.52 2.03 -2.77
N VAL A 139 7.22 1.94 -4.07
CA VAL A 139 5.94 2.37 -4.64
C VAL A 139 5.05 1.14 -4.81
N SER A 140 3.87 1.14 -4.17
CA SER A 140 2.88 0.06 -4.31
C SER A 140 1.84 0.39 -5.37
N THR A 141 1.29 -0.64 -6.03
CA THR A 141 0.15 -0.50 -6.97
C THR A 141 -0.83 -1.65 -6.82
N SER A 142 -2.11 -1.37 -7.09
CA SER A 142 -3.17 -2.36 -7.28
C SER A 142 -3.17 -3.03 -8.65
N GLY A 143 -2.25 -2.65 -9.55
CA GLY A 143 -2.04 -3.31 -10.84
C GLY A 143 -2.54 -2.53 -12.05
N LEU A 144 -2.28 -1.21 -12.11
CA LEU A 144 -2.49 -0.42 -13.33
C LEU A 144 -1.37 -0.74 -14.33
N VAL A 145 -1.57 -1.80 -15.12
CA VAL A 145 -0.51 -2.42 -15.96
C VAL A 145 0.22 -1.43 -16.88
N PRO A 146 -0.44 -0.50 -17.62
CA PRO A 146 0.29 0.46 -18.45
C PRO A 146 1.25 1.35 -17.65
N GLN A 147 0.83 1.77 -16.46
CA GLN A 147 1.64 2.63 -15.60
C GLN A 147 2.71 1.84 -14.83
N LEU A 148 2.48 0.55 -14.62
CA LEU A 148 3.50 -0.36 -14.11
C LEU A 148 4.68 -0.49 -15.07
N LYS A 149 4.41 -0.67 -16.37
CA LYS A 149 5.48 -0.67 -17.39
C LYS A 149 6.26 0.64 -17.35
N ARG A 150 5.54 1.77 -17.36
CA ARG A 150 6.14 3.09 -17.29
C ARG A 150 7.02 3.28 -16.04
N PHE A 151 6.52 2.92 -14.86
CA PHE A 151 7.28 3.01 -13.61
C PHE A 151 8.56 2.19 -13.65
N LEU A 152 8.50 0.96 -14.17
CA LEU A 152 9.67 0.09 -14.30
C LEU A 152 10.72 0.68 -15.27
N HIS A 153 10.33 1.51 -16.24
CA HIS A 153 11.25 2.12 -17.20
C HIS A 153 11.84 3.43 -16.67
N GLU A 154 11.02 4.25 -16.01
CA GLU A 154 11.39 5.61 -15.58
C GLU A 154 11.99 5.66 -14.17
N SER A 155 11.57 4.79 -13.24
CA SER A 155 12.00 4.85 -11.84
C SER A 155 13.03 3.78 -11.47
N LYS A 156 13.93 4.13 -10.53
CA LYS A 156 14.88 3.21 -9.89
C LYS A 156 14.38 2.66 -8.56
N CYS A 157 13.21 3.13 -8.09
CA CYS A 157 12.66 2.76 -6.80
C CYS A 157 12.13 1.33 -6.77
N ALA A 158 11.94 0.78 -5.57
CA ALA A 158 11.39 -0.56 -5.39
C ALA A 158 9.89 -0.59 -5.73
N LEU A 159 9.42 -1.71 -6.32
CA LEU A 159 8.04 -1.94 -6.68
C LEU A 159 7.38 -2.93 -5.71
N ALA A 160 6.22 -2.56 -5.21
CA ALA A 160 5.27 -3.47 -4.59
C ALA A 160 4.00 -3.61 -5.44
N VAL A 161 3.40 -4.80 -5.44
CA VAL A 161 2.15 -5.09 -6.16
C VAL A 161 1.17 -5.74 -5.20
N SER A 162 0.04 -5.08 -4.97
CA SER A 162 -1.10 -5.60 -4.23
C SER A 162 -1.82 -6.67 -5.04
N LEU A 163 -1.50 -7.93 -4.75
CA LEU A 163 -2.04 -9.10 -5.46
C LEU A 163 -3.36 -9.54 -4.82
N ASN A 164 -3.32 -9.83 -3.52
CA ASN A 164 -4.43 -10.13 -2.60
C ASN A 164 -5.41 -11.26 -2.98
N ALA A 165 -5.25 -11.93 -4.12
CA ALA A 165 -6.04 -13.09 -4.50
C ALA A 165 -5.33 -13.89 -5.59
N THR A 166 -5.64 -15.19 -5.66
CA THR A 166 -5.03 -16.13 -6.61
C THR A 166 -5.94 -16.53 -7.77
N THR A 167 -7.16 -16.01 -7.82
CA THR A 167 -8.11 -16.22 -8.92
C THR A 167 -8.73 -14.89 -9.34
N ASP A 168 -9.05 -14.76 -10.63
CA ASP A 168 -9.71 -13.56 -11.14
C ASP A 168 -11.08 -13.34 -10.49
N GLU A 169 -11.79 -14.41 -10.14
CA GLU A 169 -13.10 -14.34 -9.49
C GLU A 169 -13.03 -13.61 -8.15
N VAL A 170 -12.15 -14.07 -7.25
CA VAL A 170 -11.95 -13.43 -5.95
C VAL A 170 -11.43 -12.02 -6.14
N ARG A 171 -10.41 -11.85 -7.00
CA ARG A 171 -9.78 -10.54 -7.21
C ARG A 171 -10.73 -9.51 -7.83
N ASN A 172 -11.61 -9.91 -8.74
CA ASN A 172 -12.64 -9.05 -9.34
C ASN A 172 -13.64 -8.50 -8.31
N TRP A 173 -13.81 -9.20 -7.20
CA TRP A 173 -14.64 -8.76 -6.09
C TRP A 173 -13.85 -7.87 -5.12
N ILE A 174 -12.73 -8.36 -4.58
CA ILE A 174 -12.00 -7.61 -3.54
C ILE A 174 -11.19 -6.43 -4.09
N MET A 175 -10.76 -6.47 -5.36
CA MET A 175 -9.95 -5.46 -6.05
C MET A 175 -10.48 -5.23 -7.49
N PRO A 176 -11.52 -4.41 -7.68
CA PRO A 176 -12.26 -4.30 -8.94
C PRO A 176 -11.44 -3.92 -10.18
N ILE A 177 -10.28 -3.28 -10.00
CA ILE A 177 -9.32 -3.00 -11.07
C ILE A 177 -8.93 -4.26 -11.88
N ASN A 178 -9.01 -5.45 -11.26
CA ASN A 178 -8.75 -6.72 -11.92
C ASN A 178 -9.66 -7.00 -13.13
N ARG A 179 -10.87 -6.45 -13.14
CA ARG A 179 -11.80 -6.59 -14.27
C ARG A 179 -11.26 -5.96 -15.55
N LYS A 180 -10.48 -4.89 -15.38
CA LYS A 180 -9.79 -4.20 -16.48
C LYS A 180 -8.44 -4.84 -16.77
N TYR A 181 -7.67 -5.18 -15.73
CA TYR A 181 -6.35 -5.80 -15.85
C TYR A 181 -6.30 -7.10 -15.05
N LYS A 182 -6.64 -8.20 -15.73
CA LYS A 182 -6.67 -9.55 -15.14
C LYS A 182 -5.32 -9.97 -14.58
N LEU A 183 -5.35 -10.96 -13.68
CA LEU A 183 -4.17 -11.52 -13.04
C LEU A 183 -3.12 -11.98 -14.06
N SER A 184 -3.53 -12.72 -15.10
CA SER A 184 -2.61 -13.22 -16.12
C SER A 184 -1.83 -12.08 -16.78
N PHE A 185 -2.53 -11.04 -17.23
CA PHE A 185 -1.92 -9.90 -17.90
C PHE A 185 -0.96 -9.12 -17.00
N LEU A 186 -1.32 -8.93 -15.72
CA LEU A 186 -0.46 -8.31 -14.71
C LEU A 186 0.82 -9.12 -14.49
N LEU A 187 0.69 -10.44 -14.28
CA LEU A 187 1.82 -11.32 -13.98
C LEU A 187 2.71 -11.56 -15.20
N GLU A 188 2.14 -11.70 -16.40
CA GLU A 188 2.89 -11.81 -17.65
C GLU A 188 3.69 -10.53 -17.92
N THR A 189 3.09 -9.36 -17.72
CA THR A 189 3.82 -8.10 -17.82
C THR A 189 5.00 -8.07 -16.84
N LEU A 190 4.80 -8.45 -15.57
CA LEU A 190 5.91 -8.53 -14.62
C LEU A 190 6.99 -9.52 -15.04
N ARG A 191 6.62 -10.70 -15.58
CA ARG A 191 7.58 -11.68 -16.11
C ARG A 191 8.39 -11.10 -17.27
N GLU A 192 7.78 -10.33 -18.15
CA GLU A 192 8.46 -9.72 -19.30
C GLU A 192 9.39 -8.59 -18.87
N GLU A 193 8.88 -7.62 -18.11
CA GLU A 193 9.63 -6.42 -17.73
C GLU A 193 10.80 -6.74 -16.79
N LEU A 194 10.64 -7.73 -15.90
CA LEU A 194 11.69 -8.07 -14.92
C LEU A 194 12.82 -8.94 -15.49
N LYS A 195 12.64 -9.59 -16.65
CA LYS A 195 13.72 -10.34 -17.32
C LYS A 195 14.94 -9.47 -17.62
N PHE A 196 14.71 -8.18 -17.90
CA PHE A 196 15.75 -7.23 -18.27
C PHE A 196 16.31 -6.45 -17.06
N LYS A 197 15.83 -6.74 -15.84
CA LYS A 197 16.21 -6.00 -14.62
C LYS A 197 17.09 -6.87 -13.71
N ASN A 198 18.38 -6.56 -13.69
CA ASN A 198 19.34 -7.27 -12.82
C ASN A 198 19.06 -7.00 -11.34
N ASN A 199 19.02 -8.06 -10.53
CA ASN A 199 18.85 -8.01 -9.07
C ASN A 199 17.62 -7.22 -8.57
N TYR A 200 16.61 -7.06 -9.43
CA TYR A 200 15.36 -6.42 -9.05
C TYR A 200 14.34 -7.48 -8.66
N LYS A 201 13.71 -7.33 -7.50
CA LYS A 201 12.65 -8.23 -7.03
C LYS A 201 11.40 -7.42 -6.70
N VAL A 202 10.28 -7.80 -7.29
CA VAL A 202 8.98 -7.21 -6.93
C VAL A 202 8.53 -7.75 -5.57
N LEU A 203 7.92 -6.89 -4.75
CA LEU A 203 7.28 -7.30 -3.51
C LEU A 203 5.79 -7.52 -3.76
N PHE A 204 5.31 -8.76 -3.71
CA PHE A 204 3.88 -9.01 -3.72
C PHE A 204 3.30 -8.82 -2.33
N GLU A 205 2.29 -7.96 -2.23
CA GLU A 205 1.49 -7.78 -1.03
C GLU A 205 0.24 -8.66 -1.11
N TYR A 206 -0.02 -9.39 -0.02
CA TYR A 206 -1.14 -10.32 0.07
C TYR A 206 -1.79 -10.18 1.45
N VAL A 207 -2.91 -9.46 1.50
CA VAL A 207 -3.72 -9.33 2.72
C VAL A 207 -4.46 -10.63 3.00
N MET A 208 -4.38 -11.13 4.24
CA MET A 208 -4.97 -12.40 4.66
C MET A 208 -6.39 -12.18 5.20
N LEU A 209 -7.38 -12.57 4.40
CA LEU A 209 -8.81 -12.40 4.66
C LEU A 209 -9.43 -13.77 4.98
N ALA A 210 -9.89 -13.92 6.22
CA ALA A 210 -10.38 -15.19 6.76
C ALA A 210 -11.48 -15.81 5.90
N GLY A 211 -11.25 -17.02 5.40
CA GLY A 211 -12.22 -17.80 4.61
C GLY A 211 -12.45 -17.27 3.20
N ILE A 212 -11.66 -16.29 2.74
CA ILE A 212 -11.82 -15.67 1.41
C ILE A 212 -10.64 -16.01 0.50
N ASN A 213 -9.42 -15.83 0.99
CA ASN A 213 -8.20 -15.94 0.19
C ASN A 213 -7.03 -16.60 0.94
N ASP A 214 -7.33 -17.30 2.04
CA ASP A 214 -6.35 -17.86 2.97
C ASP A 214 -6.39 -19.40 3.04
N SER A 215 -6.94 -20.06 2.02
CA SER A 215 -6.96 -21.52 1.92
C SER A 215 -5.59 -22.10 1.57
N ILE A 216 -5.40 -23.40 1.81
CA ILE A 216 -4.18 -24.12 1.40
C ILE A 216 -4.07 -24.12 -0.14
N GLU A 217 -5.21 -24.22 -0.81
CA GLU A 217 -5.31 -24.19 -2.26
C GLU A 217 -4.92 -22.82 -2.82
N ASP A 218 -5.24 -21.73 -2.11
CA ASP A 218 -4.75 -20.40 -2.45
C ASP A 218 -3.22 -20.34 -2.35
N ALA A 219 -2.63 -20.86 -1.27
CA ALA A 219 -1.16 -20.87 -1.14
C ALA A 219 -0.49 -21.62 -2.29
N LYS A 220 -1.03 -22.79 -2.67
CA LYS A 220 -0.53 -23.58 -3.82
C LYS A 220 -0.66 -22.82 -5.14
N ARG A 221 -1.84 -22.22 -5.41
CA ARG A 221 -2.04 -21.38 -6.60
C ARG A 221 -1.08 -20.20 -6.63
N LEU A 222 -0.81 -19.57 -5.48
CA LEU A 222 0.09 -18.43 -5.42
C LEU A 222 1.51 -18.81 -5.84
N ILE A 223 2.03 -19.97 -5.42
CA ILE A 223 3.33 -20.49 -5.84
C ILE A 223 3.39 -20.60 -7.38
N ASP A 224 2.36 -21.18 -7.99
CA ASP A 224 2.29 -21.35 -9.44
C ASP A 224 2.21 -20.00 -10.17
N LEU A 225 1.42 -19.06 -9.66
CA LEU A 225 1.25 -17.74 -10.27
C LEU A 225 2.56 -16.93 -10.30
N VAL A 226 3.32 -16.95 -9.22
CA VAL A 226 4.57 -16.18 -9.13
C VAL A 226 5.78 -16.88 -9.78
N LYS A 227 5.61 -18.11 -10.26
CA LYS A 227 6.67 -18.87 -10.92
C LYS A 227 7.26 -18.07 -12.09
N GLY A 228 8.59 -17.98 -12.10
CA GLY A 228 9.35 -17.22 -13.11
C GLY A 228 9.38 -15.71 -12.89
N ILE A 229 8.80 -15.18 -11.81
CA ILE A 229 8.89 -13.77 -11.42
C ILE A 229 9.89 -13.65 -10.27
N PRO A 230 10.98 -12.87 -10.41
CA PRO A 230 11.84 -12.56 -9.27
C PRO A 230 11.06 -11.75 -8.23
N CYS A 231 10.61 -12.39 -7.15
CA CYS A 231 9.76 -11.74 -6.17
C CYS A 231 10.07 -12.12 -4.73
N LYS A 232 9.46 -11.36 -3.82
CA LYS A 232 9.25 -11.71 -2.41
C LYS A 232 7.76 -11.53 -2.13
N ILE A 233 7.23 -12.26 -1.15
CA ILE A 233 5.82 -12.19 -0.77
C ILE A 233 5.75 -11.63 0.65
N ASN A 234 4.88 -10.66 0.87
CA ASN A 234 4.57 -10.09 2.16
C ASN A 234 3.11 -10.40 2.51
N LEU A 235 2.92 -11.34 3.43
CA LEU A 235 1.61 -11.65 3.99
C LEU A 235 1.25 -10.58 5.02
N ILE A 236 0.11 -9.93 4.86
CA ILE A 236 -0.32 -8.80 5.69
C ILE A 236 -1.55 -9.23 6.47
N SER A 237 -1.50 -9.14 7.79
CA SER A 237 -2.71 -9.33 8.60
C SER A 237 -3.71 -8.22 8.29
N PHE A 238 -4.97 -8.59 8.05
CA PHE A 238 -6.02 -7.61 7.77
C PHE A 238 -6.31 -6.76 9.01
N ASN A 239 -6.52 -5.46 8.81
CA ASN A 239 -6.83 -4.51 9.88
C ASN A 239 -8.32 -4.15 9.80
N PRO A 240 -9.16 -4.64 10.74
CA PRO A 240 -10.59 -4.35 10.74
C PRO A 240 -10.87 -2.86 10.90
N HIS A 241 -11.82 -2.36 10.15
CA HIS A 241 -12.28 -0.98 10.28
C HIS A 241 -13.80 -0.90 10.13
N CYS A 242 -14.37 0.24 10.53
CA CYS A 242 -15.80 0.45 10.47
C CYS A 242 -16.38 0.15 9.08
N GLY A 243 -17.42 -0.69 9.05
CA GLY A 243 -18.16 -1.16 7.88
C GLY A 243 -17.38 -2.05 6.90
N SER A 244 -16.20 -2.57 7.27
CA SER A 244 -15.65 -3.75 6.60
C SER A 244 -16.50 -4.98 6.94
N GLN A 245 -16.66 -5.89 5.98
CA GLN A 245 -17.28 -7.20 6.20
C GLN A 245 -16.22 -8.28 6.47
N PHE A 246 -14.95 -8.00 6.16
CA PHE A 246 -13.85 -8.95 6.26
C PHE A 246 -13.33 -9.11 7.68
N ARG A 247 -12.68 -10.25 7.92
CA ARG A 247 -12.01 -10.58 9.18
C ARG A 247 -10.56 -10.98 8.93
N PRO A 248 -9.66 -10.76 9.89
CA PRO A 248 -8.30 -11.24 9.78
C PRO A 248 -8.27 -12.76 9.89
N SER A 249 -7.46 -13.40 9.05
CA SER A 249 -7.07 -14.80 9.26
C SER A 249 -6.37 -14.93 10.62
N SER A 250 -6.49 -16.10 11.25
CA SER A 250 -5.76 -16.36 12.50
C SER A 250 -4.26 -16.43 12.27
N ASP A 251 -3.47 -16.19 13.32
CA ASP A 251 -2.01 -16.27 13.24
C ASP A 251 -1.54 -17.67 12.84
N GLU A 252 -2.20 -18.73 13.31
CA GLU A 252 -1.91 -20.12 12.92
C GLU A 252 -2.11 -20.32 11.42
N LYS A 253 -3.20 -19.77 10.87
CA LYS A 253 -3.51 -19.85 9.44
C LYS A 253 -2.49 -19.08 8.60
N MET A 254 -2.09 -17.89 9.06
CA MET A 254 -1.03 -17.12 8.39
C MET A 254 0.31 -17.86 8.40
N ILE A 255 0.67 -18.51 9.51
CA ILE A 255 1.88 -19.31 9.64
C ILE A 255 1.83 -20.54 8.73
N GLU A 256 0.70 -21.25 8.70
CA GLU A 256 0.47 -22.40 7.79
C GLU A 256 0.65 -21.97 6.33
N PHE A 257 -0.04 -20.90 5.91
CA PHE A 257 0.06 -20.36 4.55
C PHE A 257 1.51 -19.97 4.21
N ARG A 258 2.20 -19.29 5.13
CA ARG A 258 3.61 -18.92 4.99
C ARG A 258 4.52 -20.13 4.82
N ASN A 259 4.29 -21.21 5.57
CA ASN A 259 5.11 -22.42 5.50
C ASN A 259 4.96 -23.11 4.14
N ILE A 260 3.72 -23.24 3.63
CA ILE A 260 3.47 -23.81 2.29
C ILE A 260 4.20 -23.01 1.20
N LEU A 261 4.11 -21.68 1.24
CA LEU A 261 4.83 -20.81 0.30
C LEU A 261 6.36 -20.98 0.40
N ALA A 262 6.89 -21.06 1.63
CA ALA A 262 8.32 -21.24 1.87
C ALA A 262 8.83 -22.60 1.38
N GLU A 263 8.07 -23.67 1.61
CA GLU A 263 8.33 -25.01 1.08
C GLU A 263 8.30 -25.03 -0.46
N GLY A 264 7.43 -24.21 -1.06
CA GLY A 264 7.42 -23.93 -2.49
C GLY A 264 8.58 -23.07 -3.01
N GLY A 265 9.55 -22.72 -2.16
CA GLY A 265 10.75 -21.94 -2.53
C GLY A 265 10.54 -20.42 -2.57
N CYS A 266 9.41 -19.90 -2.10
CA CYS A 266 9.17 -18.47 -2.06
C CYS A 266 9.86 -17.81 -0.86
N ILE A 267 10.33 -16.57 -1.03
CA ILE A 267 10.77 -15.73 0.09
C ILE A 267 9.55 -15.01 0.66
N VAL A 268 9.18 -15.35 1.90
CA VAL A 268 7.94 -14.86 2.52
C VAL A 268 8.23 -14.11 3.81
N PHE A 269 7.60 -12.95 3.96
CA PHE A 269 7.55 -12.18 5.20
C PHE A 269 6.11 -12.16 5.73
N MET A 270 5.98 -12.00 7.05
CA MET A 270 4.70 -11.73 7.69
C MET A 270 4.75 -10.34 8.30
N ARG A 271 3.71 -9.56 8.04
CA ARG A 271 3.51 -8.22 8.57
C ARG A 271 2.25 -8.22 9.42
N PHE A 272 2.47 -8.20 10.74
CA PHE A 272 1.41 -7.98 11.73
C PHE A 272 1.00 -6.51 11.77
N SER A 273 -0.17 -6.26 12.34
CA SER A 273 -0.73 -4.91 12.44
C SER A 273 0.20 -3.98 13.25
N ARG A 274 0.27 -2.71 12.84
CA ARG A 274 0.93 -1.64 13.57
C ARG A 274 0.09 -0.36 13.53
N GLY A 275 -0.10 0.27 14.67
CA GLY A 275 -0.91 1.48 14.84
C GLY A 275 -2.43 1.31 14.65
N ASP A 276 -2.95 0.10 14.82
CA ASP A 276 -4.37 -0.23 14.64
C ASP A 276 -5.29 0.57 15.57
N ASP A 277 -4.85 0.74 16.82
CA ASP A 277 -5.54 1.49 17.89
C ASP A 277 -5.76 2.97 17.55
N GLN A 278 -5.01 3.50 16.58
CA GLN A 278 -5.13 4.88 16.09
C GLN A 278 -5.59 4.98 14.63
N MET A 279 -6.17 3.91 14.05
CA MET A 279 -6.53 3.86 12.62
C MET A 279 -5.35 4.28 11.73
N ALA A 280 -4.16 3.76 12.04
CA ALA A 280 -2.91 4.06 11.33
C ALA A 280 -2.34 2.83 10.61
N ALA A 281 -2.99 1.66 10.73
CA ALA A 281 -2.57 0.46 10.05
C ALA A 281 -2.92 0.49 8.55
N CYS A 282 -2.29 -0.40 7.78
CA CYS A 282 -2.52 -0.46 6.33
C CYS A 282 -4.00 -0.70 6.02
N GLY A 283 -4.56 0.16 5.17
CA GLY A 283 -5.96 0.09 4.76
C GLY A 283 -6.94 0.85 5.66
N GLN A 284 -6.52 1.44 6.79
CA GLN A 284 -7.41 2.16 7.71
C GLN A 284 -7.45 3.68 7.53
N LEU A 285 -6.61 4.22 6.63
CA LEU A 285 -6.43 5.67 6.53
C LEU A 285 -7.63 6.39 5.89
N GLY A 286 -7.91 7.58 6.43
CA GLY A 286 -8.93 8.50 5.97
C GLY A 286 -10.19 8.53 6.84
N LYS A 287 -11.20 9.24 6.35
CA LYS A 287 -12.52 9.36 7.00
C LYS A 287 -13.59 9.43 5.90
N PRO A 288 -14.25 8.30 5.56
CA PRO A 288 -15.36 8.29 4.63
C PRO A 288 -16.43 9.30 5.05
N GLY A 289 -16.84 10.14 4.10
CA GLY A 289 -17.93 11.08 4.30
C GLY A 289 -19.29 10.39 4.22
N SER A 290 -20.36 11.20 4.11
CA SER A 290 -21.72 10.72 3.88
C SER A 290 -21.87 9.99 2.54
N SER A 291 -21.21 10.49 1.49
CA SER A 291 -21.13 9.82 0.19
C SER A 291 -19.92 8.89 0.14
N GLN A 292 -20.19 7.59 0.01
CA GLN A 292 -19.16 6.55 -0.03
C GLN A 292 -19.21 5.78 -1.35
N ALA A 293 -18.06 5.22 -1.75
CA ALA A 293 -18.00 4.31 -2.87
C ALA A 293 -18.88 3.07 -2.62
N PRO A 294 -19.51 2.51 -3.66
CA PRO A 294 -20.44 1.40 -3.50
C PRO A 294 -19.71 0.14 -3.04
N LEU A 295 -20.33 -0.56 -2.08
CA LEU A 295 -19.96 -1.93 -1.74
C LEU A 295 -20.45 -2.86 -2.83
N LEU A 296 -19.58 -3.78 -3.25
CA LEU A 296 -19.91 -4.79 -4.22
C LEU A 296 -20.70 -5.92 -3.57
N ARG A 297 -21.62 -6.50 -4.34
CA ARG A 297 -22.36 -7.68 -3.91
C ARG A 297 -21.40 -8.81 -3.55
N VAL A 298 -21.60 -9.40 -2.38
CA VAL A 298 -20.85 -10.55 -1.89
C VAL A 298 -21.16 -11.77 -2.76
N PRO A 299 -20.15 -12.46 -3.32
CA PRO A 299 -20.34 -13.74 -4.01
C PRO A 299 -20.93 -14.79 -3.07
N GLU A 300 -21.85 -15.62 -3.57
CA GLU A 300 -22.62 -16.57 -2.73
C GLU A 300 -21.73 -17.47 -1.88
N GLN A 301 -20.64 -17.98 -2.47
CA GLN A 301 -19.66 -18.84 -1.80
C GLN A 301 -18.96 -18.21 -0.59
N PHE A 302 -19.01 -16.88 -0.45
CA PHE A 302 -18.37 -16.16 0.66
C PHE A 302 -19.37 -15.65 1.70
N ARG A 303 -20.69 -15.80 1.50
CA ARG A 303 -21.69 -15.31 2.47
C ARG A 303 -21.53 -15.97 3.84
N VAL A 304 -21.27 -17.28 3.87
CA VAL A 304 -21.01 -18.04 5.10
C VAL A 304 -19.75 -17.53 5.81
N ALA A 305 -18.65 -17.33 5.08
CA ALA A 305 -17.39 -16.84 5.65
C ALA A 305 -17.53 -15.45 6.29
N LEU A 306 -18.42 -14.60 5.75
CA LEU A 306 -18.70 -13.26 6.28
C LEU A 306 -19.81 -13.24 7.35
N ASN A 307 -20.34 -14.40 7.77
CA ASN A 307 -21.51 -14.52 8.65
C ASN A 307 -22.74 -13.74 8.16
N LEU A 308 -22.91 -13.65 6.85
CA LEU A 308 -24.11 -13.10 6.23
C LEU A 308 -25.07 -14.27 6.02
N GLY A 309 -26.20 -14.28 6.74
CA GLY A 309 -27.22 -15.34 6.64
C GLY A 309 -27.61 -15.65 5.20
N VAL A 310 -27.92 -16.92 4.92
CA VAL A 310 -28.36 -17.43 3.60
C VAL A 310 -29.68 -16.78 3.18
#